data_AF-A0A1H7JUN9-F1
#
_entry.id   AF-A0A1H7JUN9-F1
#
_cell.length_a   1.000
_cell.length_b   1.000
_cell.length_c   1.000
_cell.angle_alpha   90.00
_cell.angle_beta   90.00
_cell.angle_gamma   90.00
#
_symmetry.space_group_name_H-M   'P 1'
#
loop_
_entity.id
_entity.type
_entity.pdbx_description
1 polymer ?
#
loop_
_entity_poly.entity_id
_entity_poly.type
_entity_poly.pdbx_seq_one_letter_code
_entity_poly.pdbx_strand_id
1 'polypeptide(L)'
;MRKLSLIFIGCFFAILLALVVMLSLAIEESPRVDRVVVLTPEDVARAKRIVDAHRYLVRPGMLAVARIAPADADLAANYLAHRFGKGSARVTVVDHRATINLSLPVALTPLAATNGYLNLKATLAETGSLPRLRSVHIGKLSLPDPLTDIIAFQLEHWLRRSPEYRAGFDALRQVKISRNELAVVYRWTGGFPRFSREVKSSIIGEMERERLLHYQALLAAHTRQNGTTVSLAKILPPLMREAAGRSVTGDVLAENRAVILIASFHVLGISLERILPDAASWPRSMPQQVTVDGRDDFAKHFMVSAAIAAYADTALSDVIGLYKEIEDSRGGSGFSFNDIAADRAGTKFGEKAVASEDSAQALQRRVASGLEDGDLMPIWSDLPEFMPEAEFKQRFGGIDAPAYRAMMQKIEQRVAALGVLH
;
A
#
# COMPACT_ATOMS: atom_id res chain seq x y z
N MET A 1 1.20 49.50 40.63
CA MET A 1 2.13 48.61 39.88
C MET A 1 2.11 47.15 40.39
N ARG A 2 2.28 46.90 41.70
CA ARG A 2 2.29 45.54 42.29
C ARG A 2 1.03 44.69 42.03
N LYS A 3 -0.17 45.28 42.09
CA LYS A 3 -1.45 44.59 41.78
C LYS A 3 -1.60 44.20 40.30
N LEU A 4 -1.16 45.05 39.36
CA LEU A 4 -1.16 44.70 37.93
C LEU A 4 -0.20 43.55 37.64
N SER A 5 0.99 43.54 38.24
CA SER A 5 1.97 42.46 38.05
C SER A 5 1.44 41.11 38.54
N LEU A 6 0.73 41.07 39.68
CA LEU A 6 0.08 39.86 40.19
C LEU A 6 -1.04 39.34 39.25
N ILE A 7 -1.81 40.25 38.63
CA ILE A 7 -2.84 39.88 37.64
C ILE A 7 -2.18 39.29 36.39
N PHE A 8 -1.12 39.91 35.87
CA PHE A 8 -0.40 39.38 34.70
C PHE A 8 0.22 38.01 34.97
N ILE A 9 0.83 37.82 36.15
CA ILE A 9 1.38 36.52 36.56
C ILE A 9 0.26 35.48 36.67
N GLY A 10 -0.87 35.82 37.30
CA GLY A 10 -2.03 34.93 37.40
C GLY A 10 -2.60 34.53 36.02
N CYS A 11 -2.76 35.49 35.11
CA CYS A 11 -3.20 35.22 33.73
C CYS A 11 -2.21 34.31 32.98
N PHE A 12 -0.90 34.53 33.14
CA PHE A 12 0.12 33.70 32.52
C PHE A 12 0.04 32.25 33.01
N PHE A 13 -0.04 32.02 34.32
CA PHE A 13 -0.18 30.68 34.88
C PHE A 13 -1.51 30.01 34.50
N ALA A 14 -2.61 30.77 34.42
CA ALA A 14 -3.89 30.25 33.96
C ALA A 14 -3.83 29.81 32.49
N ILE A 15 -3.16 30.58 31.61
CA ILE A 15 -2.94 30.21 30.20
C ILE A 15 -2.07 28.95 30.11
N LEU A 16 -1.00 28.88 30.91
CA LEU A 16 -0.13 27.71 30.94
C LEU A 16 -0.87 26.45 31.40
N LEU A 17 -1.67 26.57 32.46
CA LEU A 17 -2.48 25.46 32.97
C LEU A 17 -3.52 25.03 31.93
N ALA A 18 -4.20 25.98 31.28
CA ALA A 18 -5.15 25.68 30.21
C ALA A 18 -4.46 24.96 29.03
N LEU A 19 -3.23 25.37 28.67
CA LEU A 19 -2.45 24.71 27.63
C LEU A 19 -2.09 23.27 28.02
N VAL A 20 -1.67 23.04 29.26
CA VAL A 20 -1.37 21.70 29.80
C VAL A 20 -2.62 20.81 29.79
N VAL A 21 -3.77 21.33 30.21
CA VAL A 21 -5.05 20.60 30.18
C VAL A 21 -5.49 20.31 28.74
N MET A 22 -5.31 21.25 27.81
CA MET A 22 -5.62 20.99 26.40
C MET A 22 -4.72 19.91 25.81
N LEU A 23 -3.41 19.95 26.09
CA LEU A 23 -2.47 18.92 25.65
C LEU A 23 -2.83 17.54 26.23
N SER A 24 -3.19 17.45 27.51
CA SER A 24 -3.57 16.18 28.13
C SER A 24 -4.91 15.62 27.65
N LEU A 25 -5.82 16.47 27.15
CA LEU A 25 -7.08 16.03 26.55
C LEU A 25 -6.96 15.69 25.06
N ALA A 26 -6.00 16.29 24.36
CA ALA A 26 -5.73 16.01 22.95
C ALA A 26 -4.99 14.68 22.73
N ILE A 27 -4.13 14.30 23.68
CA ILE A 27 -3.26 13.14 23.59
C ILE A 27 -3.87 12.00 24.40
N GLU A 28 -4.03 10.85 23.75
CA GLU A 28 -4.58 9.64 24.37
C GLU A 28 -3.53 8.54 24.45
N GLU A 29 -3.66 7.62 25.39
CA GLU A 29 -2.70 6.52 25.58
C GLU A 29 -2.81 5.43 24.50
N SER A 30 -3.95 5.32 23.85
CA SER A 30 -4.22 4.28 22.84
C SER A 30 -4.74 4.86 21.53
N PRO A 31 -4.43 4.23 20.39
CA PRO A 31 -4.99 4.61 19.10
C PRO A 31 -6.47 4.21 19.04
N ARG A 32 -7.32 5.07 18.48
CA ARG A 32 -8.73 4.73 18.17
C ARG A 32 -8.88 3.93 16.89
N VAL A 33 -7.91 4.02 15.99
CA VAL A 33 -7.79 3.20 14.78
C VAL A 33 -6.42 2.55 14.81
N ASP A 34 -6.40 1.23 14.87
CA ASP A 34 -5.18 0.43 14.76
C ASP A 34 -5.39 -0.60 13.66
N ARG A 35 -4.73 -0.38 12.52
CA ARG A 35 -4.77 -1.29 11.39
C ARG A 35 -3.54 -1.11 10.51
N VAL A 36 -3.04 -2.23 10.01
CA VAL A 36 -1.99 -2.27 9.01
C VAL A 36 -2.53 -1.96 7.61
N VAL A 37 -1.63 -1.54 6.72
CA VAL A 37 -1.95 -1.39 5.30
C VAL A 37 -1.79 -2.75 4.63
N VAL A 38 -2.88 -3.28 4.10
CA VAL A 38 -2.88 -4.48 3.26
C VAL A 38 -3.20 -4.04 1.85
N LEU A 39 -2.22 -4.10 0.96
CA LEU A 39 -2.39 -3.77 -0.45
C LEU A 39 -2.28 -5.05 -1.28
N THR A 40 -3.30 -5.30 -2.08
CA THR A 40 -3.39 -6.47 -2.96
C THR A 40 -3.27 -6.04 -4.44
N PRO A 41 -2.92 -6.96 -5.35
CA PRO A 41 -2.95 -6.68 -6.78
C PRO A 41 -4.32 -6.24 -7.29
N GLU A 42 -5.40 -6.76 -6.71
CA GLU A 42 -6.77 -6.35 -7.04
C GLU A 42 -6.99 -4.87 -6.72
N ASP A 43 -6.48 -4.38 -5.58
CA ASP A 43 -6.55 -2.97 -5.20
C ASP A 43 -5.79 -2.09 -6.19
N VAL A 44 -4.60 -2.54 -6.60
CA VAL A 44 -3.78 -1.88 -7.64
C VAL A 44 -4.52 -1.85 -8.98
N ALA A 45 -5.14 -2.95 -9.39
CA ALA A 45 -5.92 -3.03 -10.62
C ALA A 45 -7.14 -2.08 -10.59
N ARG A 46 -7.84 -1.98 -9.44
CA ARG A 46 -8.95 -1.01 -9.26
C ARG A 46 -8.47 0.42 -9.39
N ALA A 47 -7.38 0.79 -8.72
CA ALA A 47 -6.80 2.12 -8.82
C ALA A 47 -6.35 2.44 -10.26
N LYS A 48 -5.71 1.48 -10.94
CA LYS A 48 -5.27 1.62 -12.33
C LYS A 48 -6.44 1.82 -13.29
N ARG A 49 -7.56 1.11 -13.13
CA ARG A 49 -8.77 1.32 -13.96
C ARG A 49 -9.27 2.77 -13.92
N ILE A 50 -9.18 3.43 -12.77
CA ILE A 50 -9.56 4.85 -12.62
C ILE A 50 -8.59 5.73 -13.43
N VAL A 51 -7.29 5.46 -13.35
CA VAL A 51 -6.24 6.20 -14.06
C VAL A 51 -6.31 5.97 -15.58
N ASP A 52 -6.51 4.74 -16.02
CA ASP A 52 -6.60 4.39 -17.43
C ASP A 52 -7.88 4.96 -18.05
N ALA A 53 -9.02 4.87 -17.36
CA ALA A 53 -10.25 5.52 -17.81
C ALA A 53 -10.05 7.03 -17.99
N HIS A 54 -9.30 7.69 -17.10
CA HIS A 54 -8.90 9.08 -17.31
C HIS A 54 -8.01 9.24 -18.56
N ARG A 55 -6.92 8.47 -18.67
CA ARG A 55 -5.93 8.59 -19.75
C ARG A 55 -6.56 8.43 -21.14
N TYR A 56 -7.46 7.47 -21.31
CA TYR A 56 -8.05 7.17 -22.62
C TYR A 56 -9.24 8.06 -22.98
N LEU A 57 -9.99 8.55 -21.99
CA LEU A 57 -11.27 9.24 -22.24
C LEU A 57 -11.20 10.76 -22.03
N VAL A 58 -10.16 11.28 -21.36
CA VAL A 58 -10.12 12.68 -20.92
C VAL A 58 -9.02 13.47 -21.63
N ARG A 59 -9.40 14.57 -22.28
CA ARG A 59 -8.49 15.50 -22.96
C ARG A 59 -8.31 16.80 -22.18
N PRO A 60 -7.20 17.53 -22.37
CA PRO A 60 -7.02 18.84 -21.72
C PRO A 60 -8.20 19.77 -21.98
N GLY A 61 -8.69 20.45 -20.94
CA GLY A 61 -9.86 21.32 -20.96
C GLY A 61 -11.19 20.64 -20.60
N MET A 62 -11.26 19.30 -20.62
CA MET A 62 -12.50 18.57 -20.33
C MET A 62 -12.81 18.50 -18.83
N LEU A 63 -14.11 18.52 -18.51
CA LEU A 63 -14.60 18.03 -17.23
C LEU A 63 -14.71 16.51 -17.27
N ALA A 64 -14.20 15.86 -16.25
CA ALA A 64 -14.22 14.42 -16.10
C ALA A 64 -14.68 14.04 -14.70
N VAL A 65 -15.16 12.80 -14.57
CA VAL A 65 -15.61 12.24 -13.30
C VAL A 65 -14.81 10.98 -13.01
N ALA A 66 -14.08 10.98 -11.90
CA ALA A 66 -13.49 9.77 -11.34
C ALA A 66 -14.46 9.20 -10.31
N ARG A 67 -14.88 7.96 -10.52
CA ARG A 67 -15.71 7.21 -9.56
C ARG A 67 -14.79 6.34 -8.73
N ILE A 68 -14.81 6.55 -7.42
CA ILE A 68 -13.96 5.87 -6.46
C ILE A 68 -14.86 5.10 -5.50
N ALA A 69 -14.61 3.80 -5.32
CA ALA A 69 -15.34 3.04 -4.33
C ALA A 69 -14.96 3.53 -2.92
N PRO A 70 -15.89 3.59 -1.95
CA PRO A 70 -15.58 3.99 -0.57
C PRO A 70 -14.46 3.17 0.06
N ALA A 71 -14.38 1.87 -0.26
CA ALA A 71 -13.31 0.99 0.19
C ALA A 71 -11.92 1.40 -0.36
N ASP A 72 -11.85 1.84 -1.62
CA ASP A 72 -10.59 2.30 -2.21
C ASP A 72 -10.14 3.64 -1.60
N ALA A 73 -11.08 4.53 -1.28
CA ALA A 73 -10.79 5.78 -0.58
C ALA A 73 -10.35 5.54 0.87
N ASP A 74 -10.96 4.59 1.58
CA ASP A 74 -10.54 4.14 2.92
C ASP A 74 -9.12 3.56 2.89
N LEU A 75 -8.84 2.66 1.94
CA LEU A 75 -7.52 2.06 1.77
C LEU A 75 -6.46 3.11 1.44
N ALA A 76 -6.74 4.02 0.51
CA ALA A 76 -5.83 5.12 0.15
C ALA A 76 -5.55 6.04 1.34
N ALA A 77 -6.57 6.40 2.13
CA ALA A 77 -6.39 7.20 3.33
C ALA A 77 -5.53 6.48 4.38
N ASN A 78 -5.76 5.18 4.59
CA ASN A 78 -4.95 4.38 5.52
C ASN A 78 -3.49 4.26 5.05
N TYR A 79 -3.26 4.05 3.75
CA TYR A 79 -1.92 4.06 3.15
C TYR A 79 -1.20 5.39 3.39
N LEU A 80 -1.86 6.52 3.16
CA LEU A 80 -1.28 7.85 3.36
C LEU A 80 -0.99 8.13 4.85
N ALA A 81 -1.87 7.72 5.76
CA ALA A 81 -1.67 7.87 7.21
C ALA A 81 -0.45 7.08 7.70
N HIS A 82 -0.29 5.86 7.22
CA HIS A 82 0.87 5.04 7.54
C HIS A 82 2.15 5.66 6.97
N ARG A 83 2.12 6.08 5.71
CA ARG A 83 3.26 6.68 5.00
C ARG A 83 3.77 7.96 5.66
N PHE A 84 2.88 8.90 5.97
CA PHE A 84 3.29 10.24 6.42
C PHE A 84 3.35 10.41 7.92
N GLY A 85 2.69 9.52 8.68
CA GLY A 85 2.57 9.67 10.13
C GLY A 85 2.82 8.41 10.93
N LYS A 86 3.20 7.27 10.30
CA LYS A 86 3.25 5.95 10.95
C LYS A 86 1.97 5.63 11.72
N GLY A 87 0.85 6.17 11.24
CA GLY A 87 -0.46 6.06 11.87
C GLY A 87 -1.41 5.21 11.04
N SER A 88 -2.67 5.20 11.47
CA SER A 88 -3.72 4.48 10.78
C SER A 88 -4.92 5.39 10.54
N ALA A 89 -5.65 5.15 9.47
CA ALA A 89 -6.87 5.88 9.16
C ALA A 89 -8.04 4.97 8.81
N ARG A 90 -9.24 5.48 9.05
CA ARG A 90 -10.50 4.90 8.60
C ARG A 90 -11.41 5.97 8.04
N VAL A 91 -11.85 5.77 6.81
CA VAL A 91 -12.83 6.61 6.13
C VAL A 91 -14.13 5.84 6.03
N THR A 92 -15.19 6.40 6.62
CA THR A 92 -16.54 5.89 6.44
C THR A 92 -17.35 6.88 5.63
N VAL A 93 -18.06 6.37 4.63
CA VAL A 93 -18.91 7.16 3.76
C VAL A 93 -20.36 6.80 4.02
N VAL A 94 -21.18 7.80 4.30
CA VAL A 94 -22.64 7.71 4.45
C VAL A 94 -23.22 8.84 3.60
N ASP A 95 -24.40 8.68 3.00
CA ASP A 95 -24.95 9.65 2.04
C ASP A 95 -24.70 11.11 2.45
N HIS A 96 -24.05 11.87 1.56
CA HIS A 96 -23.63 13.27 1.71
C HIS A 96 -22.60 13.58 2.80
N ARG A 97 -22.01 12.56 3.45
CA ARG A 97 -21.03 12.73 4.54
C ARG A 97 -19.89 11.70 4.48
N ALA A 98 -18.67 12.17 4.69
CA ALA A 98 -17.51 11.32 4.92
C ALA A 98 -16.93 11.61 6.30
N THR A 99 -16.68 10.57 7.09
CA THR A 99 -16.01 10.68 8.39
C THR A 99 -14.63 10.05 8.28
N ILE A 100 -13.61 10.83 8.60
CA ILE A 100 -12.21 10.41 8.61
C ILE A 100 -11.79 10.30 10.07
N ASN A 101 -11.41 9.11 10.49
CA ASN A 101 -10.77 8.86 11.79
C ASN A 101 -9.29 8.59 11.52
N LEU A 102 -8.40 9.28 12.21
CA LEU A 102 -6.96 9.20 12.03
C LEU A 102 -6.31 9.06 13.40
N SER A 103 -5.40 8.12 13.56
CA SER A 103 -4.63 7.89 14.78
C SER A 103 -3.15 8.02 14.45
N LEU A 104 -2.50 9.04 15.01
CA LEU A 104 -1.08 9.33 14.78
C LEU A 104 -0.27 9.11 16.06
N PRO A 105 0.80 8.31 16.06
CA PRO A 105 1.72 8.26 17.18
C PRO A 105 2.43 9.61 17.36
N VAL A 106 2.55 10.07 18.60
CA VAL A 106 3.29 11.28 18.98
C VAL A 106 4.34 10.95 20.03
N ALA A 107 5.59 11.33 19.74
CA ALA A 107 6.69 11.27 20.71
C ALA A 107 6.81 12.66 21.37
N LEU A 108 6.44 12.75 22.64
CA LEU A 108 6.25 14.05 23.29
C LEU A 108 7.54 14.67 23.83
N THR A 109 8.56 13.87 24.18
CA THR A 109 9.85 14.38 24.68
C THR A 109 11.00 13.36 24.53
N PRO A 110 12.27 13.82 24.43
CA PRO A 110 13.45 12.95 24.47
C PRO A 110 13.73 12.35 25.87
N LEU A 111 13.18 12.95 26.94
CA LEU A 111 13.25 12.43 28.30
C LEU A 111 11.89 11.80 28.66
N ALA A 112 11.88 10.47 28.83
CA ALA A 112 10.84 9.62 29.42
C ALA A 112 9.51 9.38 28.65
N ALA A 113 9.46 8.25 27.94
CA ALA A 113 8.53 7.12 28.16
C ALA A 113 7.00 7.31 28.13
N THR A 114 6.45 8.34 27.48
CA THR A 114 5.01 8.35 27.13
C THR A 114 4.84 8.36 25.62
N ASN A 115 4.65 7.16 25.05
CA ASN A 115 4.11 7.01 23.71
C ASN A 115 2.63 7.37 23.78
N GLY A 116 2.25 8.47 23.15
CA GLY A 116 0.85 8.90 23.06
C GLY A 116 0.35 8.83 21.63
N TYR A 117 -0.96 8.99 21.48
CA TYR A 117 -1.63 9.04 20.19
C TYR A 117 -2.47 10.30 20.08
N LEU A 118 -2.33 10.97 18.94
CA LEU A 118 -3.23 12.03 18.51
C LEU A 118 -4.36 11.39 17.70
N ASN A 119 -5.53 11.28 18.33
CA ASN A 119 -6.72 10.72 17.70
C ASN A 119 -7.58 11.85 17.10
N LEU A 120 -7.64 11.92 15.79
CA LEU A 120 -8.35 12.94 15.03
C LEU A 120 -9.62 12.36 14.41
N LYS A 121 -10.75 13.05 14.55
CA LYS A 121 -12.00 12.74 13.85
C LYS A 121 -12.51 13.95 13.11
N ALA A 122 -12.49 13.89 11.79
CA ALA A 122 -13.00 14.94 10.91
C ALA A 122 -14.26 14.46 10.19
N THR A 123 -15.28 15.31 10.11
CA THR A 123 -16.47 15.05 9.29
C THR A 123 -16.53 16.05 8.15
N LEU A 124 -16.55 15.54 6.93
CA LEU A 124 -16.75 16.28 5.70
C LEU A 124 -18.20 16.12 5.26
N ALA A 125 -18.86 17.21 4.89
CA ALA A 125 -20.19 17.18 4.28
C ALA A 125 -20.13 17.64 2.83
N GLU A 126 -20.85 16.94 1.97
CA GLU A 126 -21.04 17.31 0.57
C GLU A 126 -21.60 18.72 0.44
N THR A 127 -21.16 19.44 -0.59
CA THR A 127 -21.69 20.75 -0.98
C THR A 127 -21.85 20.80 -2.50
N GLY A 128 -22.34 21.93 -3.03
CA GLY A 128 -22.37 22.18 -4.48
C GLY A 128 -20.98 22.27 -5.14
N SER A 129 -19.91 22.34 -4.35
CA SER A 129 -18.53 22.37 -4.81
C SER A 129 -17.69 21.33 -4.04
N LEU A 130 -16.63 21.75 -3.34
CA LEU A 130 -15.81 20.85 -2.54
C LEU A 130 -16.48 20.56 -1.18
N PRO A 131 -16.30 19.36 -0.62
CA PRO A 131 -16.82 19.03 0.70
C PRO A 131 -16.28 20.01 1.75
N ARG A 132 -17.16 20.48 2.63
CA ARG A 132 -16.77 21.37 3.73
C ARG A 132 -16.52 20.56 4.99
N LEU A 133 -15.45 20.91 5.69
CA LEU A 133 -15.16 20.41 7.02
C LEU A 133 -16.23 20.94 8.01
N ARG A 134 -16.99 20.02 8.60
CA ARG A 134 -18.11 20.33 9.51
C ARG A 134 -17.74 20.27 10.97
N SER A 135 -16.86 19.34 11.33
CA SER A 135 -16.46 19.15 12.72
C SER A 135 -15.09 18.50 12.76
N VAL A 136 -14.25 18.93 13.70
CA VAL A 136 -12.98 18.28 14.02
C VAL A 136 -12.94 17.99 15.51
N HIS A 137 -12.57 16.76 15.85
CA HIS A 137 -12.29 16.35 17.22
C HIS A 137 -10.83 15.91 17.31
N ILE A 138 -10.16 16.31 18.37
CA ILE A 138 -8.77 15.97 18.68
C ILE A 138 -8.74 15.35 20.08
N GLY A 139 -8.48 14.05 20.18
CA GLY A 139 -8.64 13.30 21.41
C GLY A 139 -10.07 13.48 21.95
N LYS A 140 -10.16 14.04 23.16
CA LYS A 140 -11.43 14.35 23.84
C LYS A 140 -11.94 15.77 23.55
N LEU A 141 -11.16 16.60 22.85
CA LEU A 141 -11.52 17.97 22.53
C LEU A 141 -12.37 18.03 21.25
N SER A 142 -13.51 18.72 21.33
CA SER A 142 -14.28 19.12 20.16
C SER A 142 -13.90 20.54 19.78
N LEU A 143 -13.39 20.75 18.56
CA LEU A 143 -13.01 22.08 18.13
C LEU A 143 -14.25 22.92 17.82
N PRO A 144 -14.36 24.14 18.36
CA PRO A 144 -15.39 25.10 17.96
C PRO A 144 -15.36 25.39 16.45
N ASP A 145 -16.50 25.74 15.88
CA ASP A 145 -16.65 26.02 14.44
C ASP A 145 -15.63 27.04 13.90
N PRO A 146 -15.31 28.16 14.59
CA PRO A 146 -14.30 29.10 14.10
C PRO A 146 -12.90 28.48 13.94
N LEU A 147 -12.50 27.61 14.87
CA LEU A 147 -11.21 26.91 14.77
C LEU A 147 -11.23 25.87 13.65
N THR A 148 -12.36 25.19 13.45
CA THR A 148 -12.56 24.25 12.35
C THR A 148 -12.42 24.97 10.99
N ASP A 149 -13.01 26.16 10.85
CA ASP A 149 -12.91 26.97 9.63
C ASP A 149 -11.47 27.47 9.39
N ILE A 150 -10.74 27.87 10.45
CA ILE A 150 -9.31 28.22 10.35
C ILE A 150 -8.48 27.04 9.85
N ILE A 151 -8.71 25.84 10.39
CA ILE A 151 -8.00 24.62 9.95
C ILE A 151 -8.29 24.32 8.49
N ALA A 152 -9.57 24.41 8.08
CA ALA A 152 -9.96 24.20 6.68
C ALA A 152 -9.28 25.18 5.74
N PHE A 153 -9.25 26.47 6.10
CA PHE A 153 -8.58 27.52 5.32
C PHE A 153 -7.07 27.28 5.21
N GLN A 154 -6.41 26.93 6.32
CA GLN A 154 -4.96 26.67 6.33
C GLN A 154 -4.60 25.44 5.50
N LEU A 155 -5.41 24.38 5.57
CA LEU A 155 -5.21 23.17 4.76
C LEU A 155 -5.36 23.49 3.26
N GLU A 156 -6.41 24.22 2.87
CA GLU A 156 -6.60 24.66 1.49
C GLU A 156 -5.41 25.50 1.00
N HIS A 157 -4.96 26.46 1.81
CA HIS A 157 -3.85 27.33 1.48
C HIS A 157 -2.53 26.57 1.33
N TRP A 158 -2.29 25.59 2.20
CA TRP A 158 -1.14 24.69 2.11
C TRP A 158 -1.19 23.85 0.83
N LEU A 159 -2.33 23.26 0.48
CA LEU A 159 -2.50 22.47 -0.75
C LEU A 159 -2.23 23.29 -2.01
N ARG A 160 -2.68 24.56 -2.05
CA ARG A 160 -2.47 25.47 -3.18
C ARG A 160 -1.04 25.99 -3.30
N ARG A 161 -0.30 26.07 -2.20
CA ARG A 161 1.11 26.51 -2.20
C ARG A 161 2.08 25.39 -2.55
N SER A 162 1.75 24.14 -2.25
CA SER A 162 2.57 22.98 -2.56
C SER A 162 2.55 22.65 -4.06
N PRO A 163 3.68 22.76 -4.80
CA PRO A 163 3.70 22.57 -6.25
C PRO A 163 3.20 21.18 -6.69
N GLU A 164 3.42 20.17 -5.84
CA GLU A 164 3.02 18.78 -6.04
C GLU A 164 1.49 18.59 -6.04
N TYR A 165 0.76 19.30 -5.17
CA TYR A 165 -0.67 19.12 -4.96
C TYR A 165 -1.53 20.18 -5.66
N ARG A 166 -0.95 21.36 -5.93
CA ARG A 166 -1.65 22.51 -6.51
C ARG A 166 -2.44 22.16 -7.76
N ALA A 167 -1.79 21.50 -8.73
CA ALA A 167 -2.43 21.15 -10.01
C ALA A 167 -3.63 20.21 -9.81
N GLY A 168 -3.50 19.21 -8.92
CA GLY A 168 -4.57 18.27 -8.60
C GLY A 168 -5.72 18.95 -7.86
N PHE A 169 -5.42 19.78 -6.86
CA PHE A 169 -6.43 20.48 -6.07
C PHE A 169 -7.19 21.53 -6.89
N ASP A 170 -6.49 22.34 -7.71
CA ASP A 170 -7.10 23.35 -8.58
C ASP A 170 -7.98 22.74 -9.69
N ALA A 171 -7.72 21.48 -10.05
CA ALA A 171 -8.53 20.72 -10.99
C ALA A 171 -9.87 20.31 -10.39
N LEU A 172 -9.96 20.07 -9.07
CA LEU A 172 -11.19 19.62 -8.41
C LEU A 172 -12.30 20.68 -8.51
N ARG A 173 -13.51 20.23 -8.81
CA ARG A 173 -14.71 21.08 -8.93
C ARG A 173 -15.78 20.67 -7.95
N GLN A 174 -16.05 19.37 -7.86
CA GLN A 174 -17.09 18.85 -7.00
C GLN A 174 -16.73 17.45 -6.52
N VAL A 175 -17.17 17.09 -5.32
CA VAL A 175 -17.15 15.71 -4.84
C VAL A 175 -18.55 15.35 -4.37
N LYS A 176 -19.20 14.41 -5.05
CA LYS A 176 -20.47 13.84 -4.60
C LYS A 176 -20.21 12.61 -3.75
N ILE A 177 -20.93 12.48 -2.65
CA ILE A 177 -20.70 11.48 -1.63
C ILE A 177 -21.95 10.61 -1.50
N SER A 178 -21.84 9.34 -1.89
CA SER A 178 -22.92 8.36 -1.76
C SER A 178 -22.41 7.11 -1.04
N ARG A 179 -23.33 6.27 -0.54
CA ARG A 179 -22.96 4.97 0.07
C ARG A 179 -22.10 4.06 -0.82
N ASN A 180 -22.24 4.14 -2.13
CA ASN A 180 -21.61 3.19 -3.05
C ASN A 180 -20.44 3.80 -3.85
N GLU A 181 -20.39 5.13 -3.97
CA GLU A 181 -19.34 5.81 -4.74
C GLU A 181 -19.04 7.22 -4.21
N LEU A 182 -17.77 7.61 -4.34
CA LEU A 182 -17.30 8.99 -4.31
C LEU A 182 -17.07 9.43 -5.75
N ALA A 183 -17.92 10.33 -6.26
CA ALA A 183 -17.77 10.87 -7.61
C ALA A 183 -17.03 12.20 -7.55
N VAL A 184 -15.75 12.17 -7.95
CA VAL A 184 -14.86 13.33 -7.99
C VAL A 184 -14.94 13.95 -9.38
N VAL A 185 -15.55 15.13 -9.47
CA VAL A 185 -15.61 15.93 -10.69
C VAL A 185 -14.41 16.86 -10.73
N TYR A 186 -13.62 16.78 -11.80
CA TYR A 186 -12.43 17.61 -11.98
C TYR A 186 -12.31 18.10 -13.43
N ARG A 187 -11.60 19.22 -13.60
CA ARG A 187 -11.22 19.76 -14.90
C ARG A 187 -9.77 19.44 -15.19
N TRP A 188 -9.54 18.66 -16.23
CA TRP A 188 -8.18 18.30 -16.62
C TRP A 188 -7.49 19.45 -17.35
N THR A 189 -6.30 19.84 -16.93
CA THR A 189 -5.53 20.95 -17.54
C THR A 189 -4.27 20.50 -18.29
N GLY A 190 -4.01 19.19 -18.36
CA GLY A 190 -3.00 18.62 -19.27
C GLY A 190 -1.68 18.15 -18.63
N GLY A 191 -1.55 18.15 -17.30
CA GLY A 191 -0.39 17.51 -16.67
C GLY A 191 -0.46 17.38 -15.15
N PHE A 192 0.04 16.25 -14.65
CA PHE A 192 0.54 16.14 -13.27
C PHE A 192 2.04 16.47 -13.28
N PRO A 193 2.59 17.10 -12.23
CA PRO A 193 4.03 17.24 -12.09
C PRO A 193 4.70 15.87 -12.20
N ARG A 194 5.72 15.74 -13.06
CA ARG A 194 6.52 14.51 -13.14
C ARG A 194 7.19 14.32 -11.79
N PHE A 195 6.84 13.26 -11.05
CA PHE A 195 7.69 12.74 -9.98
C PHE A 195 9.06 12.43 -10.62
N SER A 196 10.06 13.28 -10.34
CA SER A 196 11.32 13.28 -11.09
C SER A 196 12.18 12.06 -10.76
N ARG A 197 13.13 11.78 -11.65
CA ARG A 197 14.11 10.70 -11.53
C ARG A 197 15.07 10.92 -10.35
N GLU A 198 15.28 12.16 -9.88
CA GLU A 198 16.11 12.44 -8.69
C GLU A 198 15.45 12.02 -7.37
N VAL A 199 14.11 11.96 -7.28
CA VAL A 199 13.44 11.47 -6.06
C VAL A 199 13.62 9.96 -5.93
N LYS A 200 13.72 9.21 -7.05
CA LYS A 200 13.85 7.75 -7.05
C LYS A 200 15.14 7.24 -6.40
N SER A 201 16.28 7.92 -6.62
CA SER A 201 17.54 7.49 -6.03
C SER A 201 17.61 7.75 -4.52
N SER A 202 16.89 8.74 -4.00
CA SER A 202 16.89 9.09 -2.56
C SER A 202 15.91 8.25 -1.72
N ILE A 203 15.09 7.39 -2.35
CA ILE A 203 14.10 6.56 -1.63
C ILE A 203 14.73 5.29 -1.04
N ILE A 204 15.69 4.68 -1.73
CA ILE A 204 16.37 3.45 -1.27
C ILE A 204 17.67 3.84 -0.56
N GLY A 205 17.75 3.60 0.74
CA GLY A 205 18.94 3.92 1.56
C GLY A 205 20.14 3.02 1.23
N GLU A 206 21.36 3.43 1.62
CA GLU A 206 22.60 2.68 1.33
C GLU A 206 22.56 1.24 1.85
N MET A 207 22.13 1.03 3.09
CA MET A 207 21.99 -0.31 3.68
C MET A 207 21.02 -1.20 2.89
N GLU A 208 19.95 -0.63 2.33
CA GLU A 208 19.01 -1.38 1.50
C GLU A 208 19.64 -1.74 0.15
N ARG A 209 20.41 -0.83 -0.46
CA ARG A 209 21.16 -1.13 -1.69
C ARG A 209 22.17 -2.24 -1.49
N GLU A 210 22.94 -2.22 -0.41
CA GLU A 210 23.91 -3.28 -0.08
C GLU A 210 23.22 -4.64 0.07
N ARG A 211 22.05 -4.66 0.72
CA ARG A 211 21.25 -5.86 0.88
C ARG A 211 20.73 -6.40 -0.45
N LEU A 212 20.19 -5.51 -1.31
CA LEU A 212 19.73 -5.90 -2.65
C LEU A 212 20.89 -6.42 -3.51
N LEU A 213 22.06 -5.80 -3.45
CA LEU A 213 23.27 -6.26 -4.13
C LEU A 213 23.68 -7.66 -3.66
N HIS A 214 23.64 -7.91 -2.35
CA HIS A 214 23.96 -9.22 -1.78
C HIS A 214 23.07 -10.33 -2.34
N TYR A 215 21.74 -10.15 -2.31
CA TYR A 215 20.82 -11.16 -2.84
C TYR A 215 20.88 -11.28 -4.35
N GLN A 216 21.11 -10.18 -5.07
CA GLN A 216 21.32 -10.21 -6.52
C GLN A 216 22.56 -11.06 -6.86
N ALA A 217 23.67 -10.90 -6.11
CA ALA A 217 24.88 -11.69 -6.30
C ALA A 217 24.66 -13.17 -5.98
N LEU A 218 23.95 -13.47 -4.88
CA LEU A 218 23.59 -14.84 -4.50
C LEU A 218 22.73 -15.52 -5.56
N LEU A 219 21.70 -14.83 -6.05
CA LEU A 219 20.84 -15.31 -7.13
C LEU A 219 21.65 -15.53 -8.41
N ALA A 220 22.53 -14.58 -8.78
CA ALA A 220 23.38 -14.72 -9.96
C ALA A 220 24.30 -15.95 -9.88
N ALA A 221 24.82 -16.28 -8.71
CA ALA A 221 25.58 -17.50 -8.50
C ALA A 221 24.73 -18.77 -8.64
N HIS A 222 23.51 -18.76 -8.08
CA HIS A 222 22.62 -19.92 -8.10
C HIS A 222 22.04 -20.21 -9.49
N THR A 223 21.66 -19.18 -10.24
CA THR A 223 21.08 -19.32 -11.59
C THR A 223 22.06 -19.92 -12.61
N ARG A 224 23.37 -19.72 -12.44
CA ARG A 224 24.39 -20.35 -13.29
C ARG A 224 24.46 -21.87 -13.17
N GLN A 225 23.96 -22.45 -12.08
CA GLN A 225 23.99 -23.89 -11.83
C GLN A 225 22.71 -24.60 -12.33
N ASN A 226 21.71 -23.83 -12.72
CA ASN A 226 20.38 -24.32 -13.09
C ASN A 226 20.16 -24.22 -14.60
N GLY A 227 19.19 -24.99 -15.11
CA GLY A 227 18.80 -24.96 -16.52
C GLY A 227 18.04 -23.67 -16.90
N THR A 228 17.55 -23.60 -18.14
CA THR A 228 16.78 -22.46 -18.65
C THR A 228 15.38 -22.34 -18.03
N THR A 229 14.88 -23.41 -17.41
CA THR A 229 13.58 -23.45 -16.70
C THR A 229 13.81 -23.96 -15.28
N VAL A 230 13.21 -23.28 -14.30
CA VAL A 230 13.39 -23.59 -12.88
C VAL A 230 12.08 -23.33 -12.12
N SER A 231 11.79 -24.13 -11.10
CA SER A 231 10.64 -23.86 -10.23
C SER A 231 11.01 -22.77 -9.21
N LEU A 232 10.06 -21.90 -8.88
CA LEU A 232 10.21 -20.89 -7.83
C LEU A 232 10.54 -21.53 -6.47
N ALA A 233 10.01 -22.74 -6.21
CA ALA A 233 10.32 -23.54 -5.03
C ALA A 233 11.80 -23.98 -4.95
N LYS A 234 12.57 -23.88 -6.04
CA LYS A 234 14.03 -24.06 -6.03
C LYS A 234 14.81 -22.74 -5.88
N ILE A 235 14.21 -21.61 -6.23
CA ILE A 235 14.84 -20.29 -6.16
C ILE A 235 14.73 -19.67 -4.76
N LEU A 236 13.56 -19.75 -4.11
CA LEU A 236 13.33 -19.10 -2.82
C LEU A 236 14.13 -19.70 -1.64
N PRO A 237 14.26 -21.04 -1.49
CA PRO A 237 14.95 -21.63 -0.34
C PRO A 237 16.40 -21.16 -0.12
N PRO A 238 17.30 -21.12 -1.12
CA PRO A 238 18.66 -20.63 -0.89
C PRO A 238 18.71 -19.16 -0.49
N LEU A 239 17.85 -18.31 -1.07
CA LEU A 239 17.78 -16.89 -0.71
C LEU A 239 17.26 -16.68 0.71
N MET A 240 16.19 -17.38 1.10
CA MET A 240 15.63 -17.28 2.46
C MET A 240 16.52 -17.90 3.53
N ARG A 241 17.33 -18.91 3.18
CA ARG A 241 18.35 -19.46 4.09
C ARG A 241 19.42 -18.43 4.40
N GLU A 242 19.89 -17.69 3.38
CA GLU A 242 20.81 -16.58 3.57
C GLU A 242 20.17 -15.47 4.41
N ALA A 243 18.90 -15.13 4.14
CA ALA A 243 18.15 -14.15 4.93
C ALA A 243 18.04 -14.56 6.40
N ALA A 244 17.76 -15.83 6.69
CA ALA A 244 17.74 -16.35 8.06
C ALA A 244 19.08 -16.17 8.77
N GLY A 245 20.20 -16.42 8.07
CA GLY A 245 21.54 -16.24 8.63
C GLY A 245 21.86 -14.77 8.94
N ARG A 246 21.50 -13.85 8.05
CA ARG A 246 21.71 -12.40 8.24
C ARG A 246 20.77 -11.79 9.26
N SER A 247 19.58 -12.35 9.41
CA SER A 247 18.55 -11.90 10.37
C SER A 247 18.93 -12.14 11.83
N VAL A 248 20.00 -12.91 12.11
CA VAL A 248 20.53 -13.08 13.48
C VAL A 248 21.01 -11.76 14.08
N THR A 249 21.55 -10.86 13.26
CA THR A 249 22.06 -9.55 13.68
C THR A 249 21.47 -8.38 12.90
N GLY A 250 20.59 -8.66 11.94
CA GLY A 250 19.98 -7.69 11.02
C GLY A 250 18.45 -7.62 11.12
N ASP A 251 17.88 -6.69 10.37
CA ASP A 251 16.43 -6.49 10.27
C ASP A 251 15.78 -7.58 9.40
N VAL A 252 15.05 -8.49 10.06
CA VAL A 252 14.38 -9.64 9.43
C VAL A 252 13.43 -9.22 8.31
N LEU A 253 12.65 -8.15 8.53
CA LEU A 253 11.65 -7.68 7.57
C LEU A 253 12.34 -7.11 6.34
N ALA A 254 13.43 -6.36 6.54
CA ALA A 254 14.21 -5.82 5.44
C ALA A 254 14.94 -6.92 4.64
N GLU A 255 15.46 -7.97 5.28
CA GLU A 255 16.02 -9.15 4.61
C GLU A 255 14.96 -9.85 3.74
N ASN A 256 13.77 -10.08 4.28
CA ASN A 256 12.67 -10.70 3.54
C ASN A 256 12.20 -9.86 2.34
N ARG A 257 12.03 -8.55 2.55
CA ARG A 257 11.68 -7.60 1.48
C ARG A 257 12.67 -7.65 0.33
N ALA A 258 13.97 -7.65 0.63
CA ALA A 258 15.01 -7.70 -0.38
C ALA A 258 14.98 -9.03 -1.17
N VAL A 259 14.81 -10.18 -0.51
CA VAL A 259 14.65 -11.47 -1.19
C VAL A 259 13.44 -11.46 -2.12
N ILE A 260 12.28 -11.00 -1.63
CA ILE A 260 11.05 -10.93 -2.41
C ILE A 260 11.23 -10.03 -3.63
N LEU A 261 11.84 -8.86 -3.46
CA LEU A 261 12.07 -7.93 -4.56
C LEU A 261 12.99 -8.52 -5.62
N ILE A 262 14.16 -9.04 -5.23
CA ILE A 262 15.12 -9.66 -6.16
C ILE A 262 14.51 -10.85 -6.89
N ALA A 263 13.80 -11.74 -6.18
CA ALA A 263 13.11 -12.86 -6.79
C ALA A 263 12.02 -12.39 -7.77
N SER A 264 11.28 -11.32 -7.46
CA SER A 264 10.26 -10.77 -8.34
C SER A 264 10.83 -10.22 -9.65
N PHE A 265 11.92 -9.45 -9.59
CA PHE A 265 12.58 -8.94 -10.79
C PHE A 265 13.13 -10.07 -11.66
N HIS A 266 13.70 -11.11 -11.05
CA HIS A 266 14.17 -12.30 -11.75
C HIS A 266 13.05 -13.06 -12.45
N VAL A 267 11.94 -13.32 -11.74
CA VAL A 267 10.76 -14.01 -12.29
C VAL A 267 10.15 -13.24 -13.46
N LEU A 268 10.14 -11.91 -13.40
CA LEU A 268 9.67 -11.07 -14.49
C LEU A 268 10.66 -10.95 -15.66
N GLY A 269 11.93 -11.35 -15.47
CA GLY A 269 12.99 -11.14 -16.44
C GLY A 269 13.33 -9.66 -16.66
N ILE A 270 13.11 -8.81 -15.64
CA ILE A 270 13.33 -7.36 -15.70
C ILE A 270 14.59 -7.00 -14.92
N SER A 271 15.39 -6.08 -15.45
CA SER A 271 16.57 -5.58 -14.73
C SER A 271 16.20 -4.63 -13.60
N LEU A 272 16.83 -4.82 -12.44
CA LEU A 272 16.72 -3.93 -11.28
C LEU A 272 17.19 -2.50 -11.59
N GLU A 273 17.97 -2.31 -12.66
CA GLU A 273 18.38 -1.01 -13.22
C GLU A 273 17.22 -0.04 -13.45
N ARG A 274 16.01 -0.56 -13.70
CA ARG A 274 14.80 0.26 -13.90
C ARG A 274 14.41 1.05 -12.65
N ILE A 275 14.74 0.53 -11.47
CA ILE A 275 14.42 1.16 -10.18
C ILE A 275 15.66 1.68 -9.45
N LEU A 276 16.82 1.03 -9.68
CA LEU A 276 18.09 1.39 -9.08
C LEU A 276 19.17 1.44 -10.18
N PRO A 277 19.49 2.63 -10.74
CA PRO A 277 20.44 2.75 -11.84
C PRO A 277 21.82 2.11 -11.58
N ASP A 278 22.30 2.16 -10.32
CA ASP A 278 23.58 1.59 -9.91
C ASP A 278 23.64 0.05 -10.09
N ALA A 279 22.47 -0.60 -10.14
CA ALA A 279 22.36 -2.03 -10.38
C ALA A 279 22.89 -2.45 -11.76
N ALA A 280 23.19 -1.49 -12.65
CA ALA A 280 23.77 -1.78 -13.97
C ALA A 280 25.13 -2.48 -13.90
N SER A 281 25.87 -2.22 -12.83
CA SER A 281 27.19 -2.83 -12.59
C SER A 281 27.12 -4.11 -11.76
N TRP A 282 25.94 -4.51 -11.29
CA TRP A 282 25.79 -5.64 -10.37
C TRP A 282 25.89 -7.00 -11.10
N PRO A 283 26.18 -8.09 -10.37
CA PRO A 283 26.16 -9.43 -10.94
C PRO A 283 24.79 -9.75 -11.56
N ARG A 284 24.80 -10.20 -12.82
CA ARG A 284 23.57 -10.55 -13.54
C ARG A 284 23.23 -12.02 -13.35
N SER A 285 21.96 -12.30 -13.04
CA SER A 285 21.42 -13.66 -13.09
C SER A 285 21.27 -14.11 -14.54
N MET A 286 21.44 -15.41 -14.76
CA MET A 286 21.11 -16.00 -16.06
C MET A 286 19.60 -15.89 -16.29
N PRO A 287 19.12 -15.47 -17.48
CA PRO A 287 17.70 -15.49 -17.78
C PRO A 287 17.14 -16.91 -17.66
N GLN A 288 16.07 -17.07 -16.89
CA GLN A 288 15.39 -18.35 -16.70
C GLN A 288 13.88 -18.15 -16.74
N GLN A 289 13.16 -19.12 -17.30
CA GLN A 289 11.71 -19.22 -17.13
C GLN A 289 11.45 -19.81 -15.75
N VAL A 290 11.02 -18.97 -14.82
CA VAL A 290 10.65 -19.40 -13.47
C VAL A 290 9.18 -19.83 -13.48
N THR A 291 8.88 -20.99 -12.90
CA THR A 291 7.54 -21.58 -12.90
C THR A 291 7.06 -21.91 -11.50
N VAL A 292 5.74 -21.98 -11.33
CA VAL A 292 5.09 -22.65 -10.21
C VAL A 292 4.10 -23.63 -10.81
N ASP A 293 4.24 -24.91 -10.48
CA ASP A 293 3.48 -26.03 -11.05
C ASP A 293 3.57 -26.06 -12.59
N GLY A 294 4.78 -25.82 -13.10
CA GLY A 294 5.08 -25.79 -14.54
C GLY A 294 4.63 -24.53 -15.29
N ARG A 295 3.96 -23.58 -14.62
CA ARG A 295 3.43 -22.34 -15.23
C ARG A 295 4.22 -21.10 -14.84
N ASP A 296 4.67 -20.31 -15.82
CA ASP A 296 5.46 -19.09 -15.57
C ASP A 296 4.60 -17.89 -15.16
N ASP A 297 3.35 -17.83 -15.64
CA ASP A 297 2.39 -16.81 -15.24
C ASP A 297 2.04 -16.91 -13.75
N PHE A 298 1.93 -18.12 -13.20
CA PHE A 298 1.73 -18.32 -11.76
C PHE A 298 2.90 -17.79 -10.93
N ALA A 299 4.14 -18.05 -11.35
CA ALA A 299 5.31 -17.51 -10.65
C ALA A 299 5.31 -15.98 -10.65
N LYS A 300 4.96 -15.36 -11.79
CA LYS A 300 4.86 -13.90 -11.93
C LYS A 300 3.78 -13.33 -11.01
N HIS A 301 2.55 -13.85 -11.10
CA HIS A 301 1.42 -13.44 -10.27
C HIS A 301 1.75 -13.56 -8.78
N PHE A 302 2.30 -14.71 -8.36
CA PHE A 302 2.72 -14.94 -6.98
C PHE A 302 3.76 -13.91 -6.52
N MET A 303 4.88 -13.76 -7.24
CA MET A 303 5.98 -12.92 -6.76
C MET A 303 5.66 -11.42 -6.79
N VAL A 304 4.96 -10.94 -7.83
CA VAL A 304 4.55 -9.53 -7.87
C VAL A 304 3.57 -9.21 -6.75
N SER A 305 2.63 -10.11 -6.48
CA SER A 305 1.69 -9.95 -5.37
C SER A 305 2.39 -9.95 -4.02
N ALA A 306 3.36 -10.85 -3.83
CA ALA A 306 4.20 -10.87 -2.65
C ALA A 306 4.99 -9.57 -2.49
N ALA A 307 5.55 -9.02 -3.57
CA ALA A 307 6.26 -7.76 -3.53
C ALA A 307 5.34 -6.59 -3.16
N ILE A 308 4.16 -6.48 -3.79
CA ILE A 308 3.18 -5.42 -3.50
C ILE A 308 2.80 -5.46 -2.02
N ALA A 309 2.48 -6.64 -1.49
CA ALA A 309 2.12 -6.81 -0.09
C ALA A 309 3.28 -6.49 0.86
N ALA A 310 4.50 -6.98 0.57
CA ALA A 310 5.67 -6.78 1.42
C ALA A 310 6.16 -5.32 1.47
N TYR A 311 5.84 -4.52 0.45
CA TYR A 311 6.22 -3.11 0.34
C TYR A 311 5.04 -2.14 0.52
N ALA A 312 3.85 -2.63 0.86
CA ALA A 312 2.62 -1.83 0.98
C ALA A 312 2.73 -0.68 1.98
N ASP A 313 3.60 -0.79 2.98
CA ASP A 313 3.84 0.20 4.02
C ASP A 313 5.05 1.12 3.73
N THR A 314 5.72 0.90 2.60
CA THR A 314 6.93 1.62 2.19
C THR A 314 6.64 2.66 1.09
N ALA A 315 7.64 3.49 0.78
CA ALA A 315 7.57 4.46 -0.32
C ALA A 315 7.86 3.87 -1.71
N LEU A 316 8.03 2.54 -1.84
CA LEU A 316 8.50 1.90 -3.08
C LEU A 316 7.40 1.75 -4.14
N SER A 317 6.99 2.87 -4.74
CA SER A 317 5.95 2.93 -5.78
C SER A 317 6.27 2.11 -7.04
N ASP A 318 7.53 1.78 -7.29
CA ASP A 318 7.92 0.99 -8.46
C ASP A 318 7.47 -0.48 -8.36
N VAL A 319 7.20 -1.00 -7.15
CA VAL A 319 6.61 -2.34 -6.98
C VAL A 319 5.21 -2.40 -7.58
N ILE A 320 4.42 -1.33 -7.46
CA ILE A 320 3.12 -1.20 -8.12
C ILE A 320 3.30 -1.20 -9.66
N GLY A 321 4.41 -0.64 -10.15
CA GLY A 321 4.79 -0.69 -11.56
C GLY A 321 5.01 -2.10 -12.10
N LEU A 322 5.49 -3.04 -11.27
CA LEU A 322 5.69 -4.44 -11.68
C LEU A 322 4.38 -5.12 -12.09
N TYR A 323 3.25 -4.75 -11.47
CA TYR A 323 1.94 -5.28 -11.84
C TYR A 323 1.57 -4.94 -13.28
N LYS A 324 1.93 -3.74 -13.74
CA LYS A 324 1.70 -3.32 -15.13
C LYS A 324 2.45 -4.22 -16.12
N GLU A 325 3.67 -4.62 -15.79
CA GLU A 325 4.49 -5.46 -16.67
C GLU A 325 3.88 -6.87 -16.83
N ILE A 326 3.22 -7.40 -15.79
CA ILE A 326 2.44 -8.63 -15.90
C ILE A 326 1.25 -8.44 -16.86
N GLU A 327 0.45 -7.38 -16.69
CA GLU A 327 -0.69 -7.13 -17.57
C GLU A 327 -0.27 -6.98 -19.04
N ASP A 328 0.81 -6.22 -19.30
CA ASP A 328 1.34 -5.99 -20.65
C ASP A 328 1.78 -7.32 -21.31
N SER A 329 2.21 -8.32 -20.52
CA SER A 329 2.59 -9.65 -21.02
C SER A 329 1.42 -10.56 -21.40
N ARG A 330 0.20 -10.28 -20.92
CA ARG A 330 -0.96 -11.17 -21.08
C ARG A 330 -1.74 -10.97 -22.37
N GLY A 331 -1.56 -9.86 -23.08
CA GLY A 331 -2.20 -9.60 -24.38
C GLY A 331 -3.73 -9.70 -24.42
N GLY A 332 -4.42 -9.64 -23.26
CA GLY A 332 -5.89 -9.72 -23.17
C GLY A 332 -6.48 -11.11 -22.93
N SER A 333 -5.78 -12.02 -22.26
CA SER A 333 -6.16 -13.42 -21.99
C SER A 333 -7.49 -13.69 -21.25
N GLY A 334 -8.32 -12.67 -20.98
CA GLY A 334 -9.59 -12.82 -20.25
C GLY A 334 -9.42 -12.98 -18.74
N PHE A 335 -10.53 -13.12 -18.02
CA PHE A 335 -10.59 -13.30 -16.57
C PHE A 335 -10.18 -14.73 -16.17
N SER A 336 -9.38 -14.86 -15.11
CA SER A 336 -8.86 -16.15 -14.64
C SER A 336 -8.84 -16.23 -13.12
N PHE A 337 -9.55 -17.23 -12.56
CA PHE A 337 -9.49 -17.53 -11.13
C PHE A 337 -8.16 -18.20 -10.74
N ASN A 338 -7.45 -18.81 -11.69
CA ASN A 338 -6.10 -19.32 -11.45
C ASN A 338 -5.12 -18.20 -11.10
N ASP A 339 -5.19 -17.10 -11.84
CA ASP A 339 -4.32 -15.94 -11.64
C ASP A 339 -4.63 -15.30 -10.29
N ILE A 340 -5.93 -15.21 -9.95
CA ILE A 340 -6.38 -14.77 -8.62
C ILE A 340 -5.80 -15.70 -7.55
N ALA A 341 -5.87 -17.02 -7.71
CA ALA A 341 -5.32 -17.94 -6.72
C ALA A 341 -3.81 -17.73 -6.51
N ALA A 342 -3.05 -17.49 -7.58
CA ALA A 342 -1.63 -17.15 -7.49
C ALA A 342 -1.40 -15.78 -6.82
N ASP A 343 -2.20 -14.78 -7.18
CA ASP A 343 -2.13 -13.43 -6.60
C ASP A 343 -2.43 -13.45 -5.10
N ARG A 344 -3.43 -14.23 -4.67
CA ARG A 344 -3.82 -14.38 -3.27
C ARG A 344 -2.76 -15.13 -2.47
N ALA A 345 -2.21 -16.22 -3.02
CA ALA A 345 -1.10 -16.95 -2.42
C ALA A 345 0.14 -16.05 -2.23
N GLY A 346 0.52 -15.31 -3.28
CA GLY A 346 1.62 -14.35 -3.24
C GLY A 346 1.39 -13.24 -2.21
N THR A 347 0.19 -12.65 -2.19
CA THR A 347 -0.18 -11.61 -1.21
C THR A 347 0.00 -12.13 0.22
N LYS A 348 -0.50 -13.34 0.53
CA LYS A 348 -0.34 -13.94 1.88
C LYS A 348 1.10 -14.25 2.23
N PHE A 349 1.91 -14.67 1.27
CA PHE A 349 3.34 -14.85 1.46
C PHE A 349 4.03 -13.51 1.81
N GLY A 350 3.75 -12.44 1.04
CA GLY A 350 4.29 -11.11 1.28
C GLY A 350 3.84 -10.51 2.62
N GLU A 351 2.56 -10.63 2.97
CA GLU A 351 2.02 -10.23 4.28
C GLU A 351 2.77 -10.94 5.42
N LYS A 352 2.88 -12.28 5.36
CA LYS A 352 3.55 -13.07 6.40
C LYS A 352 5.03 -12.71 6.53
N ALA A 353 5.67 -12.33 5.42
CA ALA A 353 7.07 -11.94 5.38
C ALA A 353 7.39 -10.64 6.15
N VAL A 354 6.40 -9.78 6.36
CA VAL A 354 6.57 -8.48 7.01
C VAL A 354 5.61 -8.19 8.17
N ALA A 355 4.74 -9.13 8.55
CA ALA A 355 3.73 -8.93 9.59
C ALA A 355 4.33 -8.64 10.99
N SER A 356 5.41 -9.34 11.35
CA SER A 356 6.17 -9.16 12.59
C SER A 356 7.52 -9.86 12.46
N GLU A 357 8.49 -9.58 13.35
CA GLU A 357 9.78 -10.28 13.35
C GLU A 357 9.59 -11.79 13.49
N ASP A 358 8.75 -12.25 14.42
CA ASP A 358 8.46 -13.68 14.62
C ASP A 358 7.86 -14.34 13.38
N SER A 359 6.88 -13.67 12.75
CA SER A 359 6.24 -14.17 11.52
C SER A 359 7.24 -14.23 10.36
N ALA A 360 8.05 -13.18 10.22
CA ALA A 360 9.08 -13.05 9.19
C ALA A 360 10.14 -14.15 9.34
N GLN A 361 10.62 -14.41 10.57
CA GLN A 361 11.58 -15.47 10.85
C GLN A 361 10.98 -16.87 10.67
N ALA A 362 9.71 -17.06 11.05
CA ALA A 362 9.01 -18.33 10.83
C ALA A 362 8.92 -18.65 9.34
N LEU A 363 8.58 -17.64 8.51
CA LEU A 363 8.58 -17.80 7.06
C LEU A 363 9.97 -18.13 6.52
N GLN A 364 11.01 -17.44 6.95
CA GLN A 364 12.40 -17.74 6.55
C GLN A 364 12.76 -19.20 6.85
N ARG A 365 12.49 -19.68 8.07
CA ARG A 365 12.75 -21.08 8.46
C ARG A 365 11.96 -22.06 7.60
N ARG A 366 10.67 -21.81 7.39
CA ARG A 366 9.79 -22.68 6.58
C ARG A 366 10.24 -22.76 5.13
N VAL A 367 10.66 -21.66 4.52
CA VAL A 367 11.14 -21.64 3.14
C VAL A 367 12.55 -22.25 3.03
N ALA A 368 13.42 -21.96 4.01
CA ALA A 368 14.80 -22.47 4.03
C ALA A 368 14.89 -23.99 4.22
N SER A 369 13.88 -24.65 4.80
CA SER A 369 13.81 -26.11 4.90
C SER A 369 13.50 -26.81 3.58
N GLY A 370 13.14 -26.06 2.53
CA GLY A 370 12.74 -26.57 1.23
C GLY A 370 11.25 -26.36 0.96
N LEU A 371 10.92 -26.32 -0.33
CA LEU A 371 9.56 -26.12 -0.83
C LEU A 371 9.29 -27.06 -1.99
N GLU A 372 8.01 -27.37 -2.16
CA GLU A 372 7.44 -27.90 -3.40
C GLU A 372 6.49 -26.87 -4.02
N ASP A 373 6.12 -27.01 -5.29
CA ASP A 373 5.23 -26.04 -5.95
C ASP A 373 3.84 -26.00 -5.28
N GLY A 374 3.36 -27.12 -4.74
CA GLY A 374 2.13 -27.19 -3.95
C GLY A 374 2.18 -26.47 -2.60
N ASP A 375 3.38 -26.11 -2.12
CA ASP A 375 3.51 -25.22 -0.95
C ASP A 375 3.22 -23.76 -1.31
N LEU A 376 3.40 -23.37 -2.58
CA LEU A 376 3.28 -22.00 -3.07
C LEU A 376 1.94 -21.74 -3.77
N MET A 377 1.38 -22.74 -4.45
CA MET A 377 0.15 -22.60 -5.23
C MET A 377 -0.93 -23.56 -4.72
N PRO A 378 -2.16 -23.08 -4.45
CA PRO A 378 -3.24 -23.97 -4.07
C PRO A 378 -3.65 -24.83 -5.26
N ILE A 379 -4.41 -25.91 -4.99
CA ILE A 379 -5.05 -26.69 -6.06
C ILE A 379 -5.84 -25.74 -6.97
N TRP A 380 -5.46 -25.67 -8.23
CA TRP A 380 -5.95 -24.70 -9.21
C TRP A 380 -6.63 -25.35 -10.42
N SER A 381 -6.39 -26.65 -10.65
CA SER A 381 -6.85 -27.37 -11.86
C SER A 381 -8.37 -27.37 -12.10
N ASP A 382 -9.18 -27.10 -11.08
CA ASP A 382 -10.64 -27.00 -11.16
C ASP A 382 -11.17 -25.55 -11.13
N LEU A 383 -10.29 -24.55 -11.14
CA LEU A 383 -10.69 -23.14 -11.17
C LEU A 383 -10.87 -22.68 -12.63
N PRO A 384 -11.93 -21.93 -12.94
CA PRO A 384 -12.15 -21.42 -14.29
C PRO A 384 -11.10 -20.38 -14.71
N GLU A 385 -10.57 -20.52 -15.92
CA GLU A 385 -9.60 -19.59 -16.53
C GLU A 385 -9.95 -19.24 -17.97
N PHE A 386 -9.25 -18.23 -18.51
CA PHE A 386 -9.41 -17.73 -19.88
C PHE A 386 -10.84 -17.33 -20.26
N MET A 387 -11.61 -16.80 -19.31
CA MET A 387 -13.01 -16.44 -19.55
C MET A 387 -13.14 -15.03 -20.12
N PRO A 388 -13.80 -14.84 -21.29
CA PRO A 388 -14.21 -13.53 -21.76
C PRO A 388 -15.14 -12.83 -20.76
N GLU A 389 -15.15 -11.50 -20.76
CA GLU A 389 -15.95 -10.73 -19.80
C GLU A 389 -17.45 -11.07 -19.85
N ALA A 390 -17.99 -11.31 -21.05
CA ALA A 390 -19.39 -11.70 -21.22
C ALA A 390 -19.70 -13.05 -20.55
N GLU A 391 -18.81 -14.04 -20.70
CA GLU A 391 -18.95 -15.35 -20.05
C GLU A 391 -18.83 -15.23 -18.53
N PHE A 392 -17.84 -14.46 -18.05
CA PHE A 392 -17.67 -14.20 -16.63
C PHE A 392 -18.93 -13.58 -16.01
N LYS A 393 -19.51 -12.56 -16.67
CA LYS A 393 -20.77 -11.94 -16.24
C LYS A 393 -21.93 -12.93 -16.25
N GLN A 394 -22.04 -13.77 -17.27
CA GLN A 394 -23.10 -14.77 -17.37
C GLN A 394 -23.01 -15.83 -16.27
N ARG A 395 -21.80 -16.35 -15.99
CA ARG A 395 -21.59 -17.45 -15.03
C ARG A 395 -21.53 -16.99 -13.59
N PHE A 396 -20.91 -15.84 -13.33
CA PHE A 396 -20.61 -15.38 -11.97
C PHE A 396 -21.39 -14.14 -11.55
N GLY A 397 -22.08 -13.46 -12.47
CA GLY A 397 -22.87 -12.26 -12.17
C GLY A 397 -22.05 -10.97 -12.08
N GLY A 398 -20.75 -11.04 -12.38
CA GLY A 398 -19.80 -9.93 -12.22
C GLY A 398 -19.05 -9.95 -10.88
N ILE A 399 -18.18 -8.96 -10.69
CA ILE A 399 -17.45 -8.75 -9.43
C ILE A 399 -18.48 -8.49 -8.32
N ASP A 400 -18.23 -9.03 -7.13
CA ASP A 400 -19.11 -8.96 -5.95
C ASP A 400 -20.48 -9.62 -6.08
N ALA A 401 -20.78 -10.33 -7.16
CA ALA A 401 -21.97 -11.17 -7.21
C ALA A 401 -21.81 -12.42 -6.31
N PRO A 402 -22.91 -13.03 -5.82
CA PRO A 402 -22.84 -14.17 -4.90
C PRO A 402 -21.98 -15.33 -5.39
N ALA A 403 -22.07 -15.69 -6.68
CA ALA A 403 -21.29 -16.78 -7.27
C ALA A 403 -19.78 -16.45 -7.33
N TYR A 404 -19.42 -15.21 -7.67
CA TYR A 404 -18.04 -14.73 -7.59
C TYR A 404 -17.51 -14.82 -6.15
N ARG A 405 -18.27 -14.31 -5.16
CA ARG A 405 -17.86 -14.37 -3.74
C ARG A 405 -17.66 -15.79 -3.24
N ALA A 406 -18.51 -16.74 -3.65
CA ALA A 406 -18.34 -18.15 -3.29
C ALA A 406 -17.06 -18.74 -3.87
N MET A 407 -16.72 -18.41 -5.13
CA MET A 407 -15.45 -18.83 -5.73
C MET A 407 -14.24 -18.21 -5.01
N MET A 408 -14.32 -16.91 -4.67
CA MET A 408 -13.28 -16.24 -3.89
C MET A 408 -13.09 -16.89 -2.51
N GLN A 409 -14.16 -17.20 -1.80
CA GLN A 409 -14.06 -17.90 -0.51
C GLN A 409 -13.39 -19.27 -0.64
N LYS A 410 -13.70 -20.02 -1.69
CA LYS A 410 -13.04 -21.30 -1.99
C LYS A 410 -11.54 -21.10 -2.23
N ILE A 411 -11.13 -20.08 -2.98
CA ILE A 411 -9.72 -19.75 -3.21
C ILE A 411 -9.04 -19.37 -1.89
N GLU A 412 -9.63 -18.46 -1.10
CA GLU A 412 -9.08 -18.04 0.20
C GLU A 412 -8.87 -19.22 1.15
N GLN A 413 -9.82 -20.16 1.21
CA GLN A 413 -9.69 -21.36 2.04
C GLN A 413 -8.50 -22.23 1.61
N ARG A 414 -8.30 -22.40 0.31
CA ARG A 414 -7.16 -23.17 -0.22
C ARG A 414 -5.84 -22.47 0.03
N VAL A 415 -5.79 -21.15 -0.18
CA VAL A 415 -4.60 -20.34 0.09
C VAL A 415 -4.22 -20.40 1.57
N ALA A 416 -5.20 -20.30 2.48
CA ALA A 416 -4.95 -20.39 3.92
C ALA A 416 -4.38 -21.74 4.37
N ALA A 417 -4.52 -22.80 3.57
CA ALA A 417 -4.00 -24.14 3.84
C ALA A 417 -2.61 -24.40 3.24
N LEU A 418 -2.01 -23.42 2.54
CA LEU A 418 -0.71 -23.60 1.90
C LEU A 418 0.41 -23.87 2.90
N GLY A 419 1.23 -24.88 2.60
CA GLY A 419 2.33 -25.31 3.46
C GLY A 419 3.35 -24.22 3.74
N VAL A 420 3.58 -23.28 2.82
CA VAL A 420 4.52 -22.16 3.03
C VAL A 420 4.06 -21.17 4.11
N LEU A 421 2.76 -21.16 4.42
CA LEU A 421 2.18 -20.23 5.40
C LEU A 421 2.16 -20.78 6.83
N HIS A 422 2.58 -22.03 7.07
CA HIS A 422 2.53 -22.70 8.38
C HIS A 422 3.89 -23.17 8.87
#